data_AF-A0A3D2BTI0-F1
#
_entry.id   AF-A0A3D2BTI0-F1
#
_cell.length_a   1.000
_cell.length_b   1.000
_cell.length_c   1.000
_cell.angle_alpha   90.00
_cell.angle_beta   90.00
_cell.angle_gamma   90.00
#
_symmetry.space_group_name_H-M   'P 1'
#
loop_
_entity.id
_entity.type
_entity.pdbx_description
1 polymer ?
#
loop_
_entity_poly.entity_id
_entity_poly.type
_entity_poly.pdbx_seq_one_letter_code
_entity_poly.pdbx_strand_id
1 'polypeptide(L)'
;MWEDGGDLGSTFILAGQIKGRSHRLFLITAAGNSIEATQETPFLQIGENKYCKLIVDRMAAFDMSMDSAVRAAMGSFDSTMLSNLSVGSPIVLIKTLS
;
A
#
# COMPACT_ATOMS: atom_id res chain seq x y z
N MET A 1 37.81 -4.30 1.84
CA MET A 1 36.52 -3.67 1.51
C MET A 1 35.48 -4.42 2.31
N TRP A 2 34.96 -3.83 3.37
CA TRP A 2 33.89 -4.44 4.15
C TRP A 2 32.61 -4.24 3.34
N GLU A 3 31.86 -5.33 3.12
CA GLU A 3 30.53 -5.25 2.53
C GLU A 3 29.68 -4.34 3.41
N ASP A 4 29.08 -3.30 2.81
CA ASP A 4 28.06 -2.49 3.45
C ASP A 4 26.95 -3.47 3.83
N GLY A 5 26.84 -3.79 5.13
CA GLY A 5 25.74 -4.59 5.65
C GLY A 5 24.46 -3.85 5.33
N GLY A 6 23.74 -4.29 4.31
CA GLY A 6 22.56 -3.61 3.80
C GLY A 6 21.57 -3.28 4.91
N ASP A 7 20.84 -2.18 4.75
CA ASP A 7 19.80 -1.75 5.68
C ASP A 7 18.81 -2.92 5.93
N LEU A 8 18.84 -3.47 7.15
CA LEU A 8 17.99 -4.57 7.59
C LEU A 8 16.57 -4.10 7.97
N GLY A 9 16.26 -2.83 7.72
CA GLY A 9 14.95 -2.24 7.96
C GLY A 9 13.84 -2.91 7.14
N SER A 10 12.66 -3.04 7.75
CA SER A 10 11.45 -3.56 7.10
C SER A 10 10.27 -2.65 7.41
N THR A 11 9.39 -2.46 6.42
CA THR A 11 8.18 -1.64 6.55
C THR A 11 6.96 -2.52 6.28
N PHE A 12 5.90 -2.33 7.07
CA PHE A 12 4.69 -3.16 6.97
C PHE A 12 3.44 -2.28 6.83
N ILE A 13 2.43 -2.82 6.16
CA ILE A 13 1.07 -2.31 6.22
C ILE A 13 0.25 -3.24 7.10
N LEU A 14 -0.41 -2.69 8.12
CA LEU A 14 -1.33 -3.40 8.98
C LEU A 14 -2.74 -2.82 8.82
N ALA A 15 -3.70 -3.65 8.42
CA ALA A 15 -5.07 -3.24 8.18
C ALA A 15 -6.07 -4.25 8.73
N GLY A 16 -7.25 -3.78 9.13
CA GLY A 16 -8.33 -4.67 9.54
C GLY A 16 -9.41 -3.97 10.34
N GLN A 17 -10.29 -4.77 10.94
CA GLN A 17 -11.36 -4.32 11.80
C GLN A 17 -11.45 -5.21 13.03
N ILE A 18 -11.58 -4.58 14.19
CA ILE A 18 -11.94 -5.26 15.44
C ILE A 18 -13.46 -5.15 15.60
N LYS A 19 -14.12 -6.23 16.03
CA LYS A 19 -15.59 -6.26 16.22
C LYS A 19 -16.07 -5.02 16.99
N GLY A 20 -17.03 -4.31 16.40
CA GLY A 20 -17.62 -3.09 16.99
C GLY A 20 -16.79 -1.81 16.83
N ARG A 21 -15.67 -1.85 16.09
CA ARG A 21 -14.85 -0.68 15.76
C ARG A 21 -14.85 -0.39 14.27
N SER A 22 -14.45 0.81 13.88
CA SER A 22 -14.19 1.16 12.49
C SER A 22 -12.99 0.38 11.93
N HIS A 23 -12.94 0.25 10.60
CA HIS A 23 -11.73 -0.21 9.91
C HIS A 23 -10.58 0.78 10.16
N ARG A 24 -9.36 0.25 10.30
CA ARG A 24 -8.14 1.05 10.47
C ARG A 24 -7.03 0.47 9.60
N LEU A 25 -6.12 1.35 9.19
CA LEU A 25 -5.02 1.07 8.28
C LEU A 25 -3.77 1.82 8.77
N PHE A 26 -2.66 1.12 8.94
CA PHE A 26 -1.41 1.64 9.50
C PHE A 26 -0.20 1.30 8.64
N LEU A 27 0.74 2.24 8.56
CA LEU A 27 2.12 2.04 8.12
C LEU A 27 3.00 1.84 9.35
N ILE A 28 3.66 0.70 9.46
CA ILE A 28 4.70 0.45 10.45
C ILE A 28 6.03 0.68 9.76
N THR A 29 6.75 1.73 10.18
CA THR A 29 8.05 2.08 9.58
C THR A 29 9.17 1.16 10.09
N ALA A 30 10.32 1.17 9.43
CA ALA A 30 11.52 0.46 9.90
C ALA A 30 12.02 0.92 11.29
N ALA A 31 11.69 2.14 11.72
CA ALA A 31 12.01 2.63 13.05
C ALA A 31 11.02 2.15 14.14
N GLY A 32 9.96 1.44 13.75
CA GLY A 32 8.95 0.89 14.65
C GLY A 32 7.79 1.82 15.00
N ASN A 33 7.77 3.06 14.50
CA ASN A 33 6.62 3.94 14.69
C ASN A 33 5.47 3.59 13.74
N SER A 34 4.24 3.88 14.18
CA SER A 34 3.02 3.67 13.40
C SER A 34 2.44 4.98 12.91
N ILE A 35 2.08 5.05 11.62
CA ILE A 35 1.34 6.16 11.02
C ILE A 35 -0.01 5.62 10.55
N GLU A 36 -1.10 6.25 10.96
CA GLU A 36 -2.46 5.84 10.59
C GLU A 36 -2.95 6.57 9.34
N ALA A 37 -3.63 5.85 8.45
CA ALA A 37 -4.32 6.43 7.31
C ALA A 37 -5.52 7.25 7.78
N THR A 38 -5.78 8.38 7.12
CA THR A 38 -6.90 9.27 7.43
C THR A 38 -7.86 9.37 6.25
N GLN A 39 -8.91 10.18 6.36
CA GLN A 39 -9.79 10.44 5.22
C GLN A 39 -9.07 11.23 4.13
N GLU A 40 -8.14 12.12 4.50
CA GLU A 40 -7.32 12.90 3.58
C GLU A 40 -6.21 12.06 2.92
N THR A 41 -5.74 11.00 3.59
CA THR A 41 -4.76 10.05 3.06
C THR A 41 -5.28 8.61 3.21
N PRO A 42 -6.19 8.17 2.32
CA PRO A 42 -6.98 6.95 2.51
C PRO A 42 -6.26 5.66 2.08
N PHE A 43 -5.01 5.74 1.62
CA PHE A 43 -4.24 4.58 1.17
C PHE A 43 -2.77 4.68 1.60
N LEU A 44 -2.09 3.55 1.65
CA LEU A 44 -0.67 3.44 1.98
C LEU A 44 0.03 2.53 0.98
N GLN A 45 1.32 2.76 0.73
CA GLN A 45 2.16 1.94 -0.14
C GLN A 45 3.50 1.64 0.52
N ILE A 46 4.03 0.45 0.24
CA ILE A 46 5.37 0.00 0.63
C ILE A 46 6.10 -0.56 -0.60
N GLY A 47 7.42 -0.69 -0.52
CA GLY A 47 8.24 -1.14 -1.65
C GLY A 47 8.35 -0.07 -2.75
N GLU A 48 8.35 -0.51 -4.01
CA GLU A 48 8.49 0.38 -5.17
C GLU A 48 7.18 1.12 -5.50
N ASN A 49 7.08 2.38 -5.08
CA ASN A 49 5.86 3.19 -5.24
C ASN A 49 6.00 4.39 -6.20
N LYS A 50 7.22 4.68 -6.68
CA LYS A 50 7.57 5.92 -7.40
C LYS A 50 6.80 6.11 -8.71
N TYR A 51 6.50 5.02 -9.41
CA TYR A 51 5.93 5.06 -10.76
C TYR A 51 4.42 5.31 -10.78
N CYS A 52 3.72 4.95 -9.72
CA CYS A 52 2.25 5.00 -9.70
C CYS A 52 1.67 5.96 -8.68
N LYS A 53 2.51 6.50 -7.79
CA LYS A 53 2.07 7.39 -6.71
C LYS A 53 1.22 8.57 -7.19
N LEU A 54 1.62 9.28 -8.24
CA LEU A 54 0.88 10.44 -8.76
C LEU A 54 -0.53 10.10 -9.26
N ILE A 55 -0.70 8.93 -9.88
CA ILE A 55 -2.00 8.50 -10.41
C ILE A 55 -2.90 8.06 -9.25
N VAL A 56 -2.36 7.26 -8.33
CA VAL A 56 -3.11 6.80 -7.16
C VAL A 56 -3.48 7.98 -6.25
N ASP A 57 -2.59 8.95 -6.03
CA ASP A 57 -2.87 10.18 -5.27
C ASP A 57 -4.05 10.98 -5.85
N ARG A 58 -4.29 10.92 -7.17
CA ARG A 58 -5.42 11.61 -7.82
C ARG A 58 -6.73 10.81 -7.82
N MET A 59 -6.64 9.49 -7.74
CA MET A 59 -7.80 8.60 -7.85
C MET A 59 -8.33 8.13 -6.50
N ALA A 60 -7.45 8.02 -5.50
CA ALA A 60 -7.80 7.50 -4.20
C ALA A 60 -8.65 8.53 -3.43
N ALA A 61 -9.83 8.09 -2.99
CA ALA A 61 -10.74 8.87 -2.16
C ALA A 61 -11.31 7.96 -1.07
N PHE A 62 -11.55 8.51 0.12
CA PHE A 62 -12.03 7.73 1.28
C PHE A 62 -13.38 7.06 1.03
N ASP A 63 -14.25 7.72 0.27
CA ASP A 63 -15.62 7.28 -0.05
C ASP A 63 -15.71 6.50 -1.37
N MET A 64 -14.58 6.12 -1.96
CA MET A 64 -14.58 5.36 -3.21
C MET A 64 -15.19 3.97 -3.04
N SER A 65 -15.88 3.49 -4.07
CA SER A 65 -16.41 2.12 -4.06
C SER A 65 -15.28 1.09 -4.03
N MET A 66 -15.54 -0.08 -3.42
CA MET A 66 -14.56 -1.17 -3.38
C MET A 66 -14.14 -1.62 -4.79
N ASP A 67 -15.05 -1.63 -5.77
CA ASP A 67 -14.72 -1.96 -7.17
C ASP A 67 -13.74 -0.95 -7.77
N SER A 68 -14.00 0.35 -7.57
CA SER A 68 -13.09 1.42 -8.00
C SER A 68 -11.72 1.31 -7.32
N ALA A 69 -11.69 0.98 -6.01
CA ALA A 69 -10.46 0.80 -5.26
C ALA A 69 -9.62 -0.36 -5.80
N VAL A 70 -10.25 -1.50 -6.06
CA VAL A 70 -9.59 -2.67 -6.64
C VAL A 70 -9.04 -2.35 -8.03
N ARG A 71 -9.82 -1.70 -8.90
CA ARG A 71 -9.35 -1.30 -10.24
C ARG A 71 -8.16 -0.36 -10.17
N ALA A 72 -8.20 0.64 -9.29
CA ALA A 72 -7.10 1.58 -9.10
C ALA A 72 -5.83 0.84 -8.60
N ALA A 73 -5.97 -0.06 -7.63
CA ALA A 73 -4.86 -0.87 -7.13
C ALA A 73 -4.26 -1.77 -8.23
N MET A 74 -5.09 -2.45 -9.02
CA MET A 74 -4.62 -3.29 -10.13
C MET A 74 -3.91 -2.48 -11.22
N GLY A 75 -4.45 -1.31 -11.60
CA GLY A 75 -3.80 -0.42 -12.57
C GLY A 75 -2.46 0.12 -12.08
N SER A 76 -2.34 0.39 -10.77
CA SER A 76 -1.07 0.76 -10.12
C SER A 76 -0.04 -0.37 -10.20
N PHE A 77 -0.44 -1.61 -9.92
CA PHE A 77 0.46 -2.76 -10.06
C PHE A 77 0.91 -2.97 -11.51
N ASP A 78 -0.02 -2.94 -12.48
CA ASP A 78 0.30 -3.13 -13.90
C ASP A 78 1.34 -2.12 -14.40
N SER A 79 1.11 -0.83 -14.11
CA SER A 79 2.02 0.25 -14.46
C SER A 79 3.40 0.11 -13.78
N THR A 80 3.43 -0.38 -12.53
CA THR A 80 4.69 -0.59 -11.80
C THR A 80 5.47 -1.77 -12.38
N MET A 81 4.82 -2.90 -12.70
CA MET A 81 5.47 -4.07 -13.30
C MET A 81 6.08 -3.76 -14.66
N LEU A 82 5.42 -2.91 -15.47
CA LEU A 82 5.97 -2.46 -16.75
C LEU A 82 7.20 -1.55 -16.60
N SER A 83 7.29 -0.83 -15.48
CA SER A 83 8.32 0.19 -15.26
C SER A 83 9.50 -0.30 -14.41
N ASN A 84 9.31 -1.34 -13.59
CA ASN A 84 10.32 -1.84 -12.67
C ASN A 84 10.23 -3.37 -12.50
N LEU A 85 11.29 -4.07 -12.92
CA LEU A 85 11.39 -5.53 -12.90
C LEU A 85 11.44 -6.15 -11.49
N SER A 86 11.62 -5.35 -10.44
CA SER A 86 11.54 -5.83 -9.05
C SER A 86 10.11 -6.11 -8.58
N VAL A 87 9.11 -5.65 -9.32
CA VAL A 87 7.69 -5.89 -9.06
C VAL A 87 7.15 -6.81 -10.16
N GLY A 88 6.42 -7.85 -9.77
CA GLY A 88 5.96 -8.87 -10.71
C GLY A 88 4.83 -9.74 -10.19
N SER A 89 4.41 -10.66 -11.05
CA SER A 89 3.39 -11.67 -10.77
C SER A 89 3.94 -12.79 -9.86
N PRO A 90 3.11 -13.48 -9.03
CA PRO A 90 1.65 -13.32 -8.89
C PRO A 90 1.23 -12.18 -7.97
N ILE A 91 0.11 -11.53 -8.32
CA ILE A 91 -0.55 -10.54 -7.46
C ILE A 91 -1.61 -11.24 -6.61
N VAL A 92 -1.55 -11.04 -5.30
CA VAL A 92 -2.57 -11.51 -4.36
C VAL A 92 -3.45 -10.35 -3.94
N LEU A 93 -4.76 -10.46 -4.18
CA LEU A 93 -5.76 -9.50 -3.76
C LEU A 93 -6.61 -10.10 -2.63
N ILE A 94 -6.71 -9.37 -1.53
CA ILE A 94 -7.59 -9.71 -0.40
C ILE A 94 -8.61 -8.59 -0.26
N LYS A 95 -9.90 -8.94 -0.21
CA LYS A 95 -10.99 -8.02 0.10
C LYS A 95 -11.77 -8.52 1.30
N THR A 96 -12.20 -7.61 2.16
CA THR A 96 -13.13 -7.97 3.22
C THR A 96 -14.55 -7.96 2.64
N LEU A 97 -15.31 -9.01 2.91
CA LEU A 97 -16.76 -9.04 2.65
C LEU A 97 -17.43 -8.42 3.87
N SER A 98 -17.87 -7.17 3.75
CA SER A 98 -18.75 -6.51 4.71
C SER A 98 -20.19 -6.94 4.49
#